data_AF-A0A8J8Q1P4-F1
#
_entry.id   AF-A0A8J8Q1P4-F1
#
_cell.length_a   1.000
_cell.length_b   1.000
_cell.length_c   1.000
_cell.angle_alpha   90.00
_cell.angle_beta   90.00
_cell.angle_gamma   90.00
#
_symmetry.space_group_name_H-M   'P 1'
#
loop_
_entity.id
_entity.type
_entity.pdbx_description
1 polymer ?
#
loop_
_entity_poly.entity_id
_entity_poly.type
_entity_poly.pdbx_seq_one_letter_code
_entity_poly.pdbx_strand_id
1 'polypeptide(L)' 'MTVGFAVKWTPAEGRARKIVFDPQPAKNRWRRTEFELHESQWRQVGTERVDTVSLTSETAHARDTHSERGVSDE' A
#
# COMPACT_ATOMS: atom_id res chain seq x y z
N MET A 1 4.02 23.22 -6.76
CA MET A 1 2.86 22.68 -6.00
C MET A 1 3.07 21.20 -5.85
N THR A 2 2.93 20.66 -4.66
CA THR A 2 2.94 19.20 -4.47
C THR A 2 1.60 18.66 -4.99
N VAL A 3 1.65 17.61 -5.80
CA VAL A 3 0.45 16.94 -6.33
C VAL A 3 0.16 15.73 -5.46
N GLY A 4 -1.12 15.51 -5.13
CA GLY A 4 -1.55 14.32 -4.39
C GLY A 4 -1.35 13.05 -5.21
N PHE A 5 -1.33 11.90 -4.54
CA PHE A 5 -1.26 10.61 -5.22
C PHE A 5 -2.15 9.57 -4.52
N ALA A 6 -2.46 8.50 -5.23
CA ALA A 6 -3.24 7.40 -4.69
C ALA A 6 -2.59 6.06 -4.99
N VAL A 7 -2.64 5.15 -4.02
CA VAL A 7 -2.30 3.73 -4.18
C VAL A 7 -3.59 2.94 -4.15
N LYS A 8 -3.84 2.13 -5.17
CA LYS A 8 -5.03 1.29 -5.29
C LYS A 8 -4.61 -0.16 -5.44
N TRP A 9 -5.29 -1.05 -4.73
CA TRP A 9 -5.06 -2.49 -4.84
C TRP A 9 -6.35 -3.26 -4.56
N THR A 10 -6.37 -4.51 -5.00
CA THR A 10 -7.40 -5.47 -4.62
C THR A 10 -6.69 -6.59 -3.84
N PRO A 11 -6.96 -6.76 -2.53
CA PRO A 11 -6.39 -7.86 -1.78
C PRO A 11 -6.90 -9.21 -2.31
N ALA A 12 -6.16 -10.29 -2.06
CA ALA A 12 -6.58 -11.64 -2.45
C ALA A 12 -7.93 -12.02 -1.80
N GLU A 13 -8.12 -11.58 -0.55
CA GLU A 13 -9.37 -11.69 0.18
C GLU A 13 -9.84 -10.30 0.61
N GLY A 14 -11.13 -10.01 0.41
CA GLY A 14 -11.74 -8.76 0.79
C GLY A 14 -12.01 -7.81 -0.38
N ARG A 15 -12.36 -6.57 -0.06
CA ARG A 15 -12.78 -5.57 -1.06
C ARG A 15 -11.59 -4.79 -1.59
N ALA A 16 -11.72 -4.27 -2.82
CA ALA A 16 -10.74 -3.35 -3.38
C ALA A 16 -10.58 -2.12 -2.46
N ARG A 17 -9.33 -1.69 -2.28
CA ARG A 17 -8.97 -0.58 -1.39
C ARG A 17 -8.16 0.46 -2.16
N LYS A 18 -8.23 1.71 -1.69
CA LYS A 18 -7.29 2.76 -2.11
C LYS A 18 -6.94 3.65 -0.93
N ILE A 19 -5.71 4.15 -0.93
CA ILE A 19 -5.25 5.20 -0.02
C ILE A 19 -4.94 6.42 -0.87
N VAL A 20 -5.51 7.56 -0.51
CA VAL A 20 -5.24 8.86 -1.14
C VAL A 20 -4.41 9.70 -0.19
N PHE A 21 -3.32 10.28 -0.70
CA PHE A 21 -2.49 11.24 -0.01
C PHE A 21 -2.68 12.63 -0.63
N ASP A 22 -3.33 13.51 0.12
CA ASP A 22 -3.58 14.89 -0.30
C ASP A 22 -2.66 15.87 0.44
N PRO A 23 -1.88 16.71 -0.26
CA PRO A 23 -1.09 17.76 0.38
C PRO A 23 -2.02 18.79 1.04
N GLN A 24 -1.62 19.27 2.22
CA GLN A 24 -2.36 20.28 2.98
C GLN A 24 -1.72 21.66 2.79
N PRO A 25 -2.46 22.77 3.06
CA PRO A 25 -1.90 24.12 2.98
C PRO A 25 -0.71 24.38 3.91
N ALA A 26 -0.59 23.62 5.01
CA ALA A 26 0.55 23.69 5.91
C ALA A 26 1.78 22.97 5.33
N LYS A 27 2.98 23.54 5.51
CA LYS A 27 4.23 22.97 5.02
C LYS A 27 4.43 21.55 5.56
N ASN A 28 4.83 20.63 4.67
CA ASN A 28 5.09 19.22 4.98
C ASN A 28 3.94 18.57 5.76
N ARG A 29 2.71 18.79 5.33
CA ARG A 29 1.54 18.14 5.91
C ARG A 29 0.68 17.54 4.83
N TRP A 30 0.23 16.33 5.09
CA TRP A 30 -0.59 15.54 4.21
C TRP A 30 -1.79 14.98 4.97
N ARG A 31 -2.84 14.67 4.24
CA ARG A 31 -3.96 13.87 4.72
C ARG A 31 -3.92 12.54 3.99
N ARG A 32 -3.86 11.47 4.77
CA ARG A 32 -4.04 10.09 4.33
C ARG A 32 -5.51 9.74 4.50
N THR A 33 -6.17 9.36 3.41
CA THR A 33 -7.58 8.94 3.44
C THR A 33 -7.70 7.54 2.87
N GLU A 34 -8.24 6.62 3.68
CA GLU A 34 -8.48 5.23 3.27
C GLU A 34 -9.89 5.08 2.72
N PHE A 35 -10.02 4.35 1.62
CA PHE A 35 -11.29 4.00 1.03
C PHE A 35 -11.39 2.51 0.75
N GLU A 36 -12.60 2.00 0.88
CA GLU A 36 -12.98 0.64 0.51
C GLU A 36 -14.10 0.69 -0.54
N LEU A 37 -14.05 -0.18 -1.54
CA LEU A 37 -15.10 -0.27 -2.55
C LEU A 37 -16.26 -1.13 -2.03
N HIS A 38 -17.41 -0.51 -1.78
CA HIS A 38 -18.65 -1.20 -1.42
C HIS A 38 -19.60 -1.16 -2.60
N GLU A 39 -20.01 -2.34 -3.08
CA GLU A 39 -20.82 -2.50 -4.30
C GLU A 39 -20.11 -1.82 -5.48
N SER A 40 -20.50 -0.58 -5.80
CA SER A 40 -19.92 0.23 -6.87
C SER A 40 -19.44 1.61 -6.40
N GLN A 41 -19.33 1.84 -5.08
CA GLN A 41 -18.98 3.13 -4.50
C GLN A 41 -17.79 3.04 -3.54
N TRP A 42 -16.85 3.97 -3.70
CA TRP A 42 -15.77 4.16 -2.73
C TRP A 42 -16.31 4.81 -1.47
N ARG A 43 -16.21 4.12 -0.34
CA ARG A 43 -16.55 4.66 0.98
C ARG A 43 -15.29 4.95 1.75
N GLN A 44 -15.21 6.14 2.34
CA GLN A 44 -14.12 6.48 3.24
C GLN A 44 -14.24 5.64 4.51
N VAL A 45 -13.16 4.96 4.88
CA VAL A 45 -13.11 4.08 6.06
C VAL A 45 -12.08 4.54 7.09
N GLY A 46 -11.20 5.47 6.74
CA GLY A 46 -10.20 6.01 7.65
C GLY A 46 -9.65 7.35 7.17
N THR A 47 -9.20 8.18 8.11
CA THR A 47 -8.52 9.43 7.81
C THR A 47 -7.48 9.74 8.87
N GLU A 48 -6.33 10.22 8.45
CA GLU A 48 -5.18 10.49 9.31
C GLU A 48 -4.37 11.68 8.77
N ARG A 49 -3.79 12.46 9.67
CA ARG A 49 -2.79 13.48 9.33
C ARG A 49 -1.40 12.86 9.38
N VAL A 50 -0.63 13.04 8.32
CA VAL A 50 0.76 12.56 8.23
C VAL A 50 1.66 13.67 7.71
N ASP A 51 2.90 13.76 8.20
CA ASP A 51 3.77 14.89 7.87
C ASP A 51 4.67 14.62 6.65
N THR A 52 5.32 13.45 6.62
CA THR A 52 6.22 13.06 5.51
C THR A 52 5.70 11.79 4.85
N VAL A 53 5.62 11.80 3.52
CA VAL A 53 5.15 10.67 2.72
C VAL A 53 6.19 10.37 1.64
N SER A 54 6.63 9.11 1.58
CA SER A 54 7.49 8.58 0.53
C SER A 54 6.89 7.30 -0.03
N LEU A 55 7.07 7.05 -1.33
CA LEU A 55 6.68 5.80 -1.98
C LEU A 55 7.96 5.07 -2.41
N THR A 56 8.20 3.90 -1.83
CA THR A 56 9.37 3.07 -2.13
C THR A 56 8.90 1.76 -2.75
N SER A 57 9.56 1.33 -3.83
CA SER A 57 9.40 -0.03 -4.35
C SER A 57 10.49 -0.91 -3.75
N GLU A 58 10.13 -1.82 -2.84
CA GLU A 58 11.00 -2.94 -2.52
C GLU A 58 10.80 -4.00 -3.62
N THR A 59 11.82 -4.22 -4.45
CA THR A 59 11.90 -5.46 -5.23
C THR A 59 12.05 -6.59 -4.23
N ALA A 60 10.96 -7.31 -3.98
CA ALA A 60 10.96 -8.49 -3.14
C ALA A 60 11.99 -9.49 -3.69
N HIS A 61 13.11 -9.66 -2.98
CA HIS A 61 13.93 -10.85 -3.13
C HIS A 61 13.11 -12.03 -2.61
N ALA A 62 12.31 -12.64 -3.48
CA ALA A 62 11.79 -13.97 -3.24
C ALA A 62 13.01 -14.86 -2.99
N ARG A 63 13.22 -15.25 -1.72
CA ARG A 63 14.20 -16.25 -1.37
C ARG A 63 13.71 -17.57 -1.97
N ASP A 64 14.20 -17.89 -3.16
CA ASP A 64 14.23 -19.26 -3.66
C ASP A 64 15.06 -20.08 -2.66
N THR A 65 14.36 -20.66 -1.68
CA THR A 65 14.93 -21.72 -0.86
C THR A 65 14.82 -22.99 -1.68
N HIS A 66 15.76 -23.16 -2.62
CA HIS A 66 16.02 -24.47 -3.20
C HIS A 66 16.63 -25.33 -2.08
N SER A 67 15.76 -26.07 -1.40
CA SER A 67 16.14 -27.09 -0.44
C SER A 67 16.76 -28.25 -1.21
N GLU A 68 18.08 -28.25 -1.35
CA GLU A 68 18.82 -29.47 -1.68
C GLU A 68 18.70 -30.40 -0.47
N ARG A 69 17.67 -31.26 -0.50
CA ARG A 69 17.71 -32.51 0.25
C ARG A 69 18.90 -33.30 -0.29
N GLY A 70 20.03 -33.21 0.41
CA GLY A 70 21.10 -34.18 0.29
C GLY A 70 20.55 -35.56 0.59
N VAL A 71 20.32 -36.33 -0.47
CA VAL A 71 20.07 -37.77 -0.40
C VAL A 71 21.33 -38.38 0.20
N SER A 72 21.17 -39.03 1.36
CA SER A 72 22.15 -39.96 1.91
C SER A 72 21.85 -41.33 1.32
N ASP A 73 22.82 -41.91 0.64
CA ASP A 73 23.07 -43.33 0.35
C ASP A 73 24.46 -43.30 -0.33
N GLU A 74 25.52 -43.99 0.07
CA GLU A 74 25.72 -45.30 0.71
C GLU A 74 27.11 -45.33 1.38
#